data_AF-A0A4Q6AFZ4-F1
#
_entry.id   AF-A0A4Q6AFZ4-F1
#
_cell.length_a   1.000
_cell.length_b   1.000
_cell.length_c   1.000
_cell.angle_alpha   90.00
_cell.angle_beta   90.00
_cell.angle_gamma   90.00
#
_symmetry.space_group_name_H-M   'P 1'
#
loop_
_entity.id
_entity.type
_entity.pdbx_description
1 polymer ?
#
loop_
_entity_poly.entity_id
_entity_poly.type
_entity_poly.pdbx_seq_one_letter_code
_entity_poly.pdbx_strand_id
1 'polypeptide(L)'
;ILEATSVWHCLESVRLLQKIPLQYRIDVSILICHIFYITAFYLDFRSAPELDKKGARIAIAICSIFGMGFYLYIRANLGPLRIPVMAYTFVISFMMMMAAFRNQRVNTLSFNLILVGAMFFVLSDALLAINKFSQAFNHAHLFIMVTYMAAQYLITIGAIERKLISTQ
;
A
#
# COMPACT_ATOMS: atom_id res chain seq x y z
N ILE A 1 -10.74 23.05 17.20
CA ILE A 1 -11.51 22.01 17.94
C ILE A 1 -11.61 20.71 17.14
N LEU A 2 -11.84 20.74 15.81
CA LEU A 2 -11.88 19.53 14.96
C LEU A 2 -10.53 18.80 14.74
N GLU A 3 -9.39 19.49 14.83
CA GLU A 3 -8.05 18.86 14.74
C GLU A 3 -7.60 18.16 16.04
N ALA A 4 -8.12 18.59 17.20
CA ALA A 4 -7.74 17.99 18.47
C ALA A 4 -8.36 16.59 18.65
N THR A 5 -9.56 16.37 18.11
CA THR A 5 -10.27 15.09 18.14
C THR A 5 -9.64 14.01 17.24
N SER A 6 -9.10 14.38 16.08
CA SER A 6 -8.41 13.42 15.20
C SER A 6 -7.07 12.95 15.79
N VAL A 7 -6.34 13.86 16.44
CA VAL A 7 -5.09 13.54 17.15
C VAL A 7 -5.36 12.69 18.41
N TRP A 8 -6.43 12.98 19.15
CA TRP A 8 -6.82 12.19 20.32
C TRP A 8 -7.21 10.76 19.96
N HIS A 9 -8.03 10.57 18.91
CA HIS A 9 -8.35 9.22 18.41
C HIS A 9 -7.11 8.48 17.89
N CYS A 10 -6.15 9.18 17.30
CA CYS A 10 -4.86 8.60 16.90
C CYS A 10 -4.04 8.13 18.12
N LEU A 11 -3.92 8.97 19.15
CA LEU A 11 -3.18 8.65 20.39
C LEU A 11 -3.84 7.54 21.21
N GLU A 12 -5.17 7.48 21.23
CA GLU A 12 -5.92 6.42 21.90
C GLU A 12 -5.81 5.09 21.15
N SER A 13 -5.81 5.13 19.81
CA SER A 13 -5.49 3.97 18.96
C SER A 13 -4.07 3.46 19.24
N VAL A 14 -3.08 4.37 19.40
CA VAL A 14 -1.69 4.03 19.74
C VAL A 14 -1.58 3.40 21.15
N ARG A 15 -2.37 3.86 22.13
CA ARG A 15 -2.42 3.25 23.47
C ARG A 15 -3.04 1.85 23.47
N LEU A 16 -4.07 1.62 22.67
CA LEU A 16 -4.70 0.31 22.54
C LEU A 16 -3.78 -0.70 21.84
N LEU A 17 -2.95 -0.23 20.90
CA LEU A 17 -1.91 -1.04 20.24
C LEU A 17 -0.84 -1.57 21.21
N GLN A 18 -0.54 -0.87 22.32
CA GLN A 18 0.45 -1.32 23.30
C GLN A 18 0.11 -2.64 24.03
N LYS A 19 -1.17 -3.06 24.03
CA LYS A 19 -1.63 -4.30 24.69
C LYS A 19 -1.48 -5.56 23.83
N ILE A 20 -1.11 -5.41 22.56
CA ILE A 20 -1.02 -6.51 21.58
C ILE A 20 0.44 -6.99 21.48
N PRO A 21 0.72 -8.31 21.30
CA PRO A 21 2.08 -8.79 21.09
C PRO A 21 2.81 -7.99 20.00
N LEU A 22 4.10 -7.66 20.22
CA LEU A 22 4.91 -6.72 19.41
C LEU A 22 4.80 -6.95 17.89
N GLN A 23 4.72 -8.21 17.46
CA GLN A 23 4.58 -8.58 16.05
C GLN A 23 3.32 -7.99 15.38
N TYR A 24 2.18 -7.95 16.09
CA TYR A 24 0.91 -7.47 15.54
C TYR A 24 0.82 -5.94 15.52
N ARG A 25 1.55 -5.24 16.39
CA ARG A 25 1.59 -3.77 16.40
C ARG A 25 2.15 -3.20 15.10
N ILE A 26 3.19 -3.83 14.58
CA ILE A 26 3.88 -3.40 13.36
C ILE A 26 2.95 -3.58 12.16
N ASP A 27 2.29 -4.75 12.07
CA ASP A 27 1.36 -5.06 10.98
C ASP A 27 0.19 -4.05 10.92
N VAL A 28 -0.35 -3.61 12.08
CA VAL A 28 -1.43 -2.61 12.12
C VAL A 28 -0.95 -1.21 11.71
N SER A 29 0.21 -0.77 12.18
CA SER A 29 0.78 0.53 11.78
C SER A 29 1.06 0.60 10.28
N ILE A 30 1.56 -0.49 9.69
CA ILE A 30 1.77 -0.59 8.25
C ILE A 30 0.43 -0.53 7.52
N LEU A 31 -0.60 -1.24 8.00
CA LEU A 31 -1.94 -1.20 7.39
C LEU A 31 -2.54 0.22 7.41
N ILE A 32 -2.42 0.92 8.53
CA ILE A 32 -2.88 2.31 8.67
C ILE A 32 -2.17 3.22 7.65
N CYS A 33 -0.85 3.04 7.47
CA CYS A 33 -0.07 3.79 6.48
C CYS A 33 -0.63 3.59 5.05
N HIS A 34 -0.98 2.36 4.67
CA HIS A 34 -1.59 2.08 3.37
C HIS A 34 -2.94 2.76 3.19
N ILE A 35 -3.77 2.79 4.23
CA ILE A 35 -5.08 3.49 4.20
C ILE A 35 -4.87 4.99 3.95
N PHE A 36 -3.85 5.61 4.54
CA PHE A 36 -3.49 7.00 4.25
C PHE A 36 -3.06 7.20 2.79
N TYR A 37 -2.21 6.32 2.25
CA TYR A 37 -1.83 6.40 0.83
C TYR A 37 -3.02 6.23 -0.11
N ILE A 38 -3.88 5.25 0.16
CA ILE A 38 -5.13 5.04 -0.58
C ILE A 38 -5.96 6.32 -0.59
N THR A 39 -6.13 6.95 0.57
CA THR A 39 -6.91 8.19 0.70
C THR A 39 -6.28 9.32 -0.12
N ALA A 40 -4.96 9.48 -0.06
CA ALA A 40 -4.23 10.49 -0.83
C ALA A 40 -4.39 10.27 -2.34
N PHE A 41 -4.22 9.03 -2.82
CA PHE A 41 -4.35 8.70 -4.24
C PHE A 41 -5.81 8.74 -4.71
N TYR A 42 -6.77 8.49 -3.82
CA TYR A 42 -8.19 8.65 -4.09
C TYR A 42 -8.60 10.11 -4.32
N LEU A 43 -7.99 11.04 -3.60
CA LEU A 43 -8.20 12.48 -3.85
C LEU A 43 -7.69 12.89 -5.25
N ASP A 44 -6.58 12.32 -5.71
CA ASP A 44 -6.08 12.51 -7.08
C ASP A 44 -7.05 11.95 -8.12
N PHE A 45 -7.59 10.76 -7.86
CA PHE A 45 -8.59 10.13 -8.73
C PHE A 45 -9.91 10.91 -8.79
N ARG A 46 -10.37 11.51 -7.68
CA ARG A 46 -11.60 12.31 -7.66
C ARG A 46 -11.48 13.61 -8.45
N SER A 47 -10.26 14.15 -8.57
CA SER A 47 -10.01 15.45 -9.22
C SER A 47 -10.42 15.48 -10.69
N ALA A 48 -10.38 14.33 -11.35
CA ALA A 48 -11.11 14.10 -12.57
C ALA A 48 -11.40 12.59 -12.61
N PRO A 49 -12.65 12.12 -12.72
CA PRO A 49 -12.94 10.68 -12.78
C PRO A 49 -13.02 10.12 -14.22
N GLU A 50 -13.14 10.98 -15.24
CA GLU A 50 -13.42 10.57 -16.63
C GLU A 50 -12.17 10.15 -17.46
N LEU A 51 -10.97 10.66 -17.16
CA LEU A 51 -9.75 10.32 -17.91
C LEU A 51 -9.25 8.87 -17.62
N ASP A 52 -8.90 8.17 -18.68
CA ASP A 52 -8.25 6.84 -18.62
C ASP A 52 -9.06 5.65 -18.06
N LYS A 53 -10.28 5.44 -18.60
CA LYS A 53 -11.09 4.23 -18.33
C LYS A 53 -10.39 2.92 -18.75
N LYS A 54 -9.48 2.97 -19.74
CA LYS A 54 -8.78 1.79 -20.26
C LYS A 54 -7.61 1.39 -19.34
N GLY A 55 -6.77 2.34 -18.94
CA GLY A 55 -5.69 2.11 -17.98
C GLY A 55 -6.22 1.67 -16.62
N ALA A 56 -7.32 2.26 -16.16
CA ALA A 56 -7.98 1.81 -14.93
C ALA A 56 -8.41 0.33 -15.01
N ARG A 57 -9.02 -0.11 -16.12
CA ARG A 57 -9.42 -1.51 -16.31
C ARG A 57 -8.23 -2.47 -16.31
N ILE A 58 -7.13 -2.08 -16.96
CA ILE A 58 -5.89 -2.87 -17.00
C ILE A 58 -5.28 -2.97 -15.59
N ALA A 59 -5.21 -1.87 -14.86
CA ALA A 59 -4.70 -1.84 -13.49
C ALA A 59 -5.53 -2.73 -12.55
N ILE A 60 -6.87 -2.68 -12.64
CA ILE A 60 -7.78 -3.55 -11.88
C ILE A 60 -7.48 -5.02 -12.19
N ALA A 61 -7.40 -5.38 -13.48
CA ALA A 61 -7.14 -6.76 -13.89
C ALA A 61 -5.79 -7.26 -13.37
N ILE A 62 -4.72 -6.50 -13.55
CA ILE A 62 -3.36 -6.87 -13.10
C ILE A 62 -3.31 -7.01 -11.58
N CYS A 63 -3.83 -6.02 -10.83
CA CYS A 63 -3.81 -6.05 -9.37
C CYS A 63 -4.66 -7.18 -8.81
N SER A 64 -5.81 -7.48 -9.44
CA SER A 64 -6.68 -8.58 -9.01
C SER A 64 -6.05 -9.95 -9.28
N ILE A 65 -5.45 -10.15 -10.46
CA ILE A 65 -4.76 -11.40 -10.81
C ILE A 65 -3.56 -11.61 -9.90
N PHE A 66 -2.73 -10.58 -9.72
CA PHE A 66 -1.53 -10.66 -8.89
C PHE A 66 -1.89 -10.88 -7.41
N GLY A 67 -2.80 -10.07 -6.85
CA GLY A 67 -3.23 -10.18 -5.46
C GLY A 67 -3.88 -11.53 -5.15
N MET A 68 -4.76 -12.01 -6.04
CA MET A 68 -5.39 -13.33 -5.88
C MET A 68 -4.37 -14.46 -6.03
N GLY A 69 -3.51 -14.41 -7.05
CA GLY A 69 -2.47 -15.41 -7.28
C GLY A 69 -1.50 -15.51 -6.10
N PHE A 70 -1.07 -14.37 -5.57
CA PHE A 70 -0.20 -14.29 -4.40
C PHE A 70 -0.87 -14.83 -3.14
N TYR A 71 -2.14 -14.48 -2.90
CA TYR A 71 -2.90 -15.02 -1.78
C TYR A 71 -3.02 -16.54 -1.86
N LEU A 72 -3.38 -17.09 -3.02
CA LEU A 72 -3.51 -18.54 -3.23
C LEU A 72 -2.19 -19.27 -3.01
N TYR A 73 -1.05 -18.68 -3.40
CA TYR A 73 0.28 -19.23 -3.17
C TYR A 73 0.59 -19.41 -1.68
N ILE A 74 0.32 -18.41 -0.85
CA ILE A 74 0.65 -18.50 0.58
C ILE A 74 -0.44 -19.26 1.36
N ARG A 75 -1.71 -19.22 0.90
CA ARG A 75 -2.91 -19.74 1.62
C ARG A 75 -2.74 -21.11 2.27
N ALA A 76 -1.98 -22.01 1.66
CA ALA A 76 -1.74 -23.37 2.17
C ALA A 76 -1.17 -23.38 3.60
N ASN A 77 -0.35 -22.39 3.95
CA ASN A 77 0.43 -22.36 5.19
C ASN A 77 -0.15 -21.43 6.30
N LEU A 78 -1.28 -20.76 6.08
CA LEU A 78 -1.76 -19.70 6.99
C LEU A 78 -2.54 -20.18 8.22
N GLY A 79 -3.10 -21.40 8.20
CA GLY A 79 -3.98 -21.89 9.27
C GLY A 79 -5.09 -20.89 9.64
N PRO A 80 -5.19 -20.43 10.91
CA PRO A 80 -6.21 -19.47 11.36
C PRO A 80 -5.97 -18.02 10.90
N LEU A 81 -4.77 -17.68 10.39
CA LEU A 81 -4.42 -16.32 9.96
C LEU A 81 -4.87 -15.99 8.53
N ARG A 82 -5.68 -16.86 7.91
CA ARG A 82 -6.19 -16.70 6.54
C ARG A 82 -6.97 -15.40 6.33
N ILE A 83 -7.85 -15.06 7.27
CA ILE A 83 -8.70 -13.87 7.17
C ILE A 83 -7.86 -12.58 7.29
N PRO A 84 -7.02 -12.40 8.33
CA PRO A 84 -6.15 -11.23 8.43
C PRO A 84 -5.25 -11.01 7.20
N VAL A 85 -4.61 -12.07 6.70
CA VAL A 85 -3.71 -11.94 5.55
C VAL A 85 -4.47 -11.60 4.27
N MET A 86 -5.66 -12.17 4.06
CA MET A 86 -6.51 -11.81 2.92
C MET A 86 -6.87 -10.33 2.93
N ALA A 87 -7.29 -9.80 4.09
CA ALA A 87 -7.60 -8.39 4.25
C ALA A 87 -6.37 -7.51 3.97
N TYR A 88 -5.19 -7.92 4.45
CA TYR A 88 -3.95 -7.20 4.23
C TYR A 88 -3.53 -7.17 2.76
N THR A 89 -3.52 -8.34 2.08
CA THR A 89 -3.23 -8.44 0.65
C THR A 89 -4.20 -7.62 -0.18
N PHE A 90 -5.48 -7.58 0.20
CA PHE A 90 -6.47 -6.75 -0.47
C PHE A 90 -6.14 -5.25 -0.36
N VAL A 91 -5.81 -4.76 0.84
CA VAL A 91 -5.48 -3.34 1.05
C VAL A 91 -4.23 -2.91 0.27
N ILE A 92 -3.18 -3.73 0.27
CA ILE A 92 -1.96 -3.42 -0.52
C ILE A 92 -2.26 -3.42 -2.02
N SER A 93 -2.99 -4.43 -2.51
CA SER A 93 -3.38 -4.50 -3.92
C SER A 93 -4.23 -3.29 -4.32
N PHE A 94 -5.11 -2.84 -3.42
CA PHE A 94 -5.92 -1.65 -3.61
C PHE A 94 -5.06 -0.38 -3.64
N MET A 95 -4.05 -0.24 -2.77
CA MET A 95 -3.10 0.87 -2.83
C MET A 95 -2.36 0.92 -4.17
N MET A 96 -1.85 -0.22 -4.66
CA MET A 96 -1.18 -0.31 -5.96
C MET A 96 -2.11 0.08 -7.11
N MET A 97 -3.36 -0.39 -7.06
CA MET A 97 -4.38 -0.02 -8.03
C MET A 97 -4.66 1.49 -8.02
N MET A 98 -4.79 2.09 -6.84
CA MET A 98 -4.99 3.53 -6.70
C MET A 98 -3.78 4.35 -7.18
N ALA A 99 -2.55 3.85 -6.98
CA ALA A 99 -1.35 4.47 -7.54
C ALA A 99 -1.38 4.46 -9.08
N ALA A 100 -1.83 3.37 -9.70
CA ALA A 100 -1.99 3.27 -11.15
C ALA A 100 -3.10 4.19 -11.70
N PHE A 101 -4.17 4.42 -10.93
CA PHE A 101 -5.26 5.32 -11.33
C PHE A 101 -4.87 6.81 -11.40
N ARG A 102 -3.69 7.17 -10.87
CA ARG A 102 -3.14 8.52 -11.00
C ARG A 102 -2.65 8.84 -12.41
N ASN A 103 -2.63 7.85 -13.32
CA ASN A 103 -2.23 8.04 -14.71
C ASN A 103 -3.06 9.17 -15.36
N GLN A 104 -2.40 10.10 -16.06
CA GLN A 104 -3.02 11.26 -16.70
C GLN A 104 -3.72 12.26 -15.75
N ARG A 105 -3.60 12.11 -14.42
CA ARG A 105 -4.16 13.05 -13.42
C ARG A 105 -3.13 13.96 -12.81
N VAL A 106 -1.89 13.49 -12.77
CA VAL A 106 -0.72 14.19 -12.25
C VAL A 106 0.37 14.24 -13.30
N ASN A 107 1.34 15.11 -13.12
CA ASN A 107 2.56 15.14 -13.92
C ASN A 107 3.21 13.74 -14.02
N THR A 108 3.70 13.41 -15.22
CA THR A 108 4.29 12.10 -15.54
C THR A 108 5.40 11.69 -14.57
N LEU A 109 6.20 12.65 -14.09
CA LEU A 109 7.25 12.41 -13.11
C LEU A 109 6.68 11.89 -11.78
N SER A 110 5.70 12.59 -11.19
CA SER A 110 5.02 12.15 -9.96
C SER A 110 4.31 10.81 -10.14
N PHE A 111 3.67 10.59 -11.30
CA PHE A 111 3.02 9.32 -11.60
C PHE A 111 4.01 8.16 -11.58
N ASN A 112 5.11 8.27 -12.35
CA ASN A 112 6.11 7.22 -12.46
C ASN A 112 6.79 6.92 -11.12
N LEU A 113 7.15 7.96 -10.36
CA LEU A 113 7.80 7.79 -9.05
C LEU A 113 6.90 7.03 -8.07
N ILE A 114 5.63 7.43 -7.94
CA ILE A 114 4.70 6.75 -7.03
C ILE A 114 4.36 5.34 -7.53
N LEU A 115 4.22 5.12 -8.84
CA LEU A 115 3.95 3.79 -9.39
C LEU A 115 5.11 2.82 -9.12
N VAL A 116 6.35 3.26 -9.38
CA VAL A 116 7.54 2.46 -9.08
C VAL A 116 7.70 2.24 -7.58
N GLY A 117 7.45 3.27 -6.77
CA GLY A 117 7.42 3.15 -5.32
C GLY A 117 6.40 2.13 -4.82
N ALA A 118 5.17 2.15 -5.37
CA ALA A 118 4.12 1.19 -5.04
C ALA A 118 4.50 -0.25 -5.44
N MET A 119 5.18 -0.45 -6.58
CA MET A 119 5.72 -1.76 -6.97
C MET A 119 6.76 -2.28 -5.97
N PHE A 120 7.70 -1.43 -5.54
CA PHE A 120 8.66 -1.79 -4.49
C PHE A 120 7.98 -2.09 -3.15
N PHE A 121 6.91 -1.38 -2.82
CA PHE A 121 6.14 -1.61 -1.60
C PHE A 121 5.47 -3.00 -1.62
N VAL A 122 4.77 -3.32 -2.72
CA VAL A 122 4.17 -4.64 -2.95
C VAL A 122 5.23 -5.75 -2.88
N LEU A 123 6.42 -5.52 -3.46
CA LEU A 123 7.53 -6.47 -3.39
C LEU A 123 8.04 -6.67 -1.96
N SER A 124 8.19 -5.59 -1.19
CA SER A 124 8.62 -5.65 0.21
C SER A 124 7.63 -6.46 1.06
N ASP A 125 6.32 -6.21 0.90
CA ASP A 125 5.27 -6.95 1.59
C ASP A 125 5.20 -8.42 1.16
N ALA A 126 5.44 -8.70 -0.13
CA ALA A 126 5.51 -10.07 -0.62
C ALA A 126 6.68 -10.83 0.04
N LEU A 127 7.87 -10.22 0.11
CA LEU A 127 9.03 -10.79 0.80
C LEU A 127 8.76 -11.00 2.30
N LEU A 128 8.09 -10.05 2.96
CA LEU A 128 7.70 -10.16 4.36
C LEU A 128 6.75 -11.34 4.59
N ALA A 129 5.74 -11.51 3.74
CA ALA A 129 4.78 -12.60 3.85
C ALA A 129 5.41 -13.96 3.55
N ILE A 130 6.30 -14.06 2.56
CA ILE A 130 7.06 -15.30 2.27
C ILE A 130 7.94 -15.67 3.46
N ASN A 131 8.68 -14.72 4.02
CA ASN A 131 9.55 -14.94 5.17
C ASN A 131 8.77 -15.36 6.43
N LYS A 132 7.54 -14.85 6.61
CA LYS A 132 6.69 -15.13 7.79
C LYS A 132 5.89 -16.43 7.67
N PHE A 133 5.42 -16.79 6.47
CA PHE A 133 4.42 -17.85 6.28
C PHE A 133 4.83 -18.97 5.33
N SER A 134 5.96 -18.87 4.63
CA SER A 134 6.42 -19.91 3.71
C SER A 134 7.77 -20.48 4.14
N GLN A 135 8.86 -19.77 3.85
CA GLN A 135 10.21 -20.17 4.20
C GLN A 135 11.01 -18.94 4.58
N ALA A 136 11.54 -18.94 5.80
CA ALA A 136 12.51 -17.95 6.21
C ALA A 136 13.80 -18.15 5.41
N PHE A 137 14.34 -17.08 4.84
CA PHE A 137 15.58 -17.12 4.08
C PHE A 137 16.63 -16.20 4.71
N ASN A 138 17.90 -16.51 4.47
CA ASN A 138 18.99 -15.79 5.11
C ASN A 138 19.01 -14.32 4.63
N HIS A 139 19.20 -13.39 5.57
CA HIS A 139 19.15 -11.94 5.32
C HIS A 139 17.80 -11.37 4.82
N ALA A 140 16.69 -12.09 4.98
CA ALA A 140 15.36 -11.60 4.55
C ALA A 140 15.03 -10.20 5.07
N HIS A 141 15.34 -9.92 6.34
CA HIS A 141 15.11 -8.61 6.93
C HIS A 141 15.81 -7.47 6.18
N LEU A 142 17.02 -7.70 5.68
CA LEU A 142 17.77 -6.70 4.93
C LEU A 142 17.10 -6.39 3.59
N PHE A 143 16.70 -7.42 2.84
CA PHE A 143 16.00 -7.22 1.57
C PHE A 143 14.64 -6.56 1.73
N ILE A 144 13.88 -6.95 2.76
CA ILE A 144 12.59 -6.34 3.11
C ILE A 144 12.79 -4.85 3.40
N MET A 145 13.77 -4.50 4.25
CA MET A 145 14.03 -3.10 4.62
C MET A 145 14.55 -2.26 3.45
N VAL A 146 15.45 -2.79 2.62
CA VAL A 146 15.97 -2.06 1.45
C VAL A 146 14.84 -1.74 0.46
N THR A 147 14.01 -2.74 0.14
CA THR A 147 12.86 -2.54 -0.75
C THR A 147 11.82 -1.60 -0.15
N TYR A 148 11.57 -1.68 1.16
CA TYR A 148 10.68 -0.78 1.88
C TYR A 148 11.16 0.67 1.86
N MET A 149 12.43 0.91 2.19
CA MET A 149 13.00 2.26 2.22
C MET A 149 13.05 2.87 0.81
N ALA A 150 13.36 2.06 -0.21
CA ALA A 150 13.26 2.49 -1.59
C ALA A 150 11.81 2.89 -1.93
N ALA A 151 10.83 2.05 -1.58
CA ALA A 151 9.42 2.35 -1.80
C ALA A 151 8.99 3.67 -1.16
N GLN A 152 9.31 3.88 0.12
CA GLN A 152 8.99 5.11 0.85
C GLN A 152 9.66 6.33 0.24
N TYR A 153 10.94 6.22 -0.12
CA TYR A 153 11.68 7.31 -0.76
C TYR A 153 11.01 7.73 -2.08
N LEU A 154 10.72 6.77 -2.95
CA LEU A 154 10.07 7.04 -4.24
C LEU A 154 8.67 7.64 -4.08
N ILE A 155 7.85 7.10 -3.17
CA ILE A 155 6.51 7.64 -2.91
C ILE A 155 6.60 9.07 -2.36
N THR A 156 7.55 9.34 -1.48
CA THR A 156 7.74 10.67 -0.87
C THR A 156 8.17 11.70 -1.90
N ILE A 157 9.20 11.40 -2.71
CA ILE A 157 9.63 12.31 -3.78
C ILE A 157 8.51 12.50 -4.81
N GLY A 158 7.83 11.41 -5.19
CA GLY A 158 6.69 11.48 -6.10
C GLY A 158 5.55 12.34 -5.56
N ALA A 159 5.31 12.33 -4.25
CA ALA A 159 4.30 13.17 -3.59
C ALA A 159 4.72 14.65 -3.53
N ILE A 160 6.01 14.94 -3.32
CA ILE A 160 6.55 16.31 -3.35
C ILE A 160 6.44 16.91 -4.76
N GLU A 161 6.76 16.11 -5.79
CA GLU A 161 6.69 16.52 -7.20
C GLU A 161 5.26 16.56 -7.76
N ARG A 162 4.23 16.26 -6.95
CA ARG A 162 2.84 16.14 -7.39
C ARG A 162 2.28 17.49 -7.85
N LYS A 163 2.00 17.59 -9.15
CA LYS A 163 1.23 18.67 -9.78
C LYS A 163 0.01 18.08 -10.47
N LEU A 164 -1.18 18.53 -10.07
CA LEU A 164 -2.43 18.13 -10.72
C LEU A 164 -2.47 18.73 -12.13
N ILE A 165 -2.88 17.93 -13.10
CA ILE A 165 -3.17 18.42 -14.45
C ILE A 165 -4.58 19.02 -14.39
N SER A 166 -4.67 20.35 -14.21
CA SER A 166 -5.95 21.06 -14.19
C SER A 166 -6.67 20.79 -15.51
N THR A 167 -7.84 20.15 -15.45
CA THR A 167 -8.79 20.19 -16.55
C THR A 167 -9.34 21.61 -16.57
N GLN A 168 -8.88 22.46 -17.49
CA GLN A 168 -9.68 23.60 -17.93
C GLN A 168 -10.87 23.10 -18.73
#